data_AF-A0A947XQK1-F1
#
_entry.id   AF-A0A947XQK1-F1
#
_cell.length_a   1.000
_cell.length_b   1.000
_cell.length_c   1.000
_cell.angle_alpha   90.00
_cell.angle_beta   90.00
_cell.angle_gamma   90.00
#
_symmetry.space_group_name_H-M   'P 1'
#
loop_
_entity.id
_entity.type
_entity.pdbx_description
1 polymer ?
#
loop_
_entity_poly.entity_id
_entity_poly.type
_entity_poly.pdbx_seq_one_letter_code
_entity_poly.pdbx_strand_id
1 'polypeptide(L)'
;MKTIGEILKSARVSRKLTLTDLSRLTKISLITLKALEKNQFNTLPSGTYIQGFIKNYAQAVRLDPAKTLAVFKRDYDRHQSKKILPQGLTQPLNQPFFASAPGRNLLAAAIILLILAGYLIFTLLKLYQPPPLIITQPQEAQEVTSPVLIKGKTDRDASLTLNDKTVNLEPDGQFTTIYSTQSGTLELNFKTTSRRGKSRELVRHVIIVQ
;
A
#
# COMPACT_ATOMS: atom_id res chain seq x y z
N MET A 1 3.90 -22.42 52.08
CA MET A 1 2.84 -23.42 51.75
C MET A 1 3.40 -24.38 50.73
N LYS A 2 3.17 -25.69 50.88
CA LYS A 2 3.62 -26.68 49.89
C LYS A 2 2.92 -26.48 48.55
N THR A 3 3.65 -26.71 47.47
CA THR A 3 3.10 -26.68 46.11
C THR A 3 2.32 -27.96 45.81
N ILE A 4 1.42 -27.91 44.82
CA ILE A 4 0.67 -29.07 44.37
C ILE A 4 1.60 -30.21 43.90
N GLY A 5 2.70 -29.90 43.20
CA GLY A 5 3.69 -30.88 42.77
C GLY A 5 4.38 -31.58 43.94
N GLU A 6 4.72 -30.85 45.00
CA GLU A 6 5.27 -31.41 46.24
C GLU A 6 4.28 -32.31 46.97
N ILE A 7 3.01 -31.90 47.03
CA ILE A 7 1.94 -32.69 47.66
C ILE A 7 1.75 -34.01 46.92
N LEU A 8 1.64 -33.96 45.60
CA LEU A 8 1.49 -35.16 44.75
C LEU A 8 2.70 -36.09 44.88
N LYS A 9 3.93 -35.54 44.81
CA LYS A 9 5.17 -36.32 44.99
C LYS A 9 5.23 -36.98 46.36
N SER A 10 4.92 -36.25 47.41
CA SER A 10 4.94 -36.79 48.79
C SER A 10 3.93 -37.91 48.97
N ALA A 11 2.72 -37.77 48.42
CA ALA A 11 1.69 -38.80 48.46
C ALA A 11 2.12 -40.04 47.66
N ARG A 12 2.71 -39.89 46.47
CA ARG A 12 3.24 -41.03 45.70
C ARG A 12 4.32 -41.78 46.46
N VAL A 13 5.28 -41.07 47.06
CA VAL A 13 6.37 -41.68 47.84
C VAL A 13 5.81 -42.39 49.07
N SER A 14 4.83 -41.81 49.77
CA SER A 14 4.17 -42.47 50.91
C SER A 14 3.43 -43.76 50.54
N ARG A 15 2.97 -43.85 49.28
CA ARG A 15 2.33 -45.05 48.71
C ARG A 15 3.35 -46.03 48.13
N LYS A 16 4.66 -45.75 48.24
CA LYS A 16 5.77 -46.55 47.70
C LYS A 16 5.66 -46.81 46.19
N LEU A 17 5.04 -45.90 45.45
CA LEU A 17 4.87 -46.02 44.00
C LEU A 17 6.03 -45.36 43.26
N THR A 18 6.58 -46.04 42.25
CA THR A 18 7.48 -45.38 41.30
C THR A 18 6.67 -44.54 40.32
N LEU A 19 7.34 -43.62 39.61
CA LEU A 19 6.68 -42.88 38.53
C LEU A 19 6.19 -43.82 37.41
N THR A 20 6.89 -44.92 37.17
CA THR A 20 6.52 -45.95 36.18
C THR A 20 5.26 -46.69 36.58
N ASP A 21 5.13 -47.07 37.86
CA ASP A 21 3.93 -47.72 38.38
C ASP A 21 2.73 -46.79 38.28
N LEU A 22 2.91 -45.54 38.67
CA LEU A 22 1.88 -44.52 38.58
C LEU A 22 1.46 -44.25 37.12
N SER A 23 2.42 -44.20 36.20
CA SER A 23 2.14 -44.04 34.77
C SER A 23 1.29 -45.19 34.24
N ARG A 24 1.59 -46.43 34.65
CA ARG A 24 0.80 -47.61 34.28
C ARG A 24 -0.63 -47.54 34.82
N LEU A 25 -0.80 -47.11 36.07
CA LEU A 25 -2.08 -47.01 36.76
C LEU A 25 -2.97 -45.90 36.19
N THR A 26 -2.39 -44.74 35.88
CA THR A 26 -3.13 -43.54 35.46
C THR A 26 -3.19 -43.35 33.95
N LYS A 27 -2.39 -44.10 33.18
CA LYS A 27 -2.15 -43.92 31.74
C LYS A 27 -1.60 -42.54 31.37
N ILE A 28 -1.04 -41.83 32.33
CA ILE A 28 -0.38 -40.54 32.12
C ILE A 28 1.09 -40.80 31.82
N SER A 29 1.66 -40.12 30.82
CA SER A 29 3.07 -40.31 30.44
C SER A 29 4.02 -39.92 31.59
N LEU A 30 5.17 -40.60 31.66
CA LEU A 30 6.22 -40.31 32.64
C LEU A 30 6.69 -38.85 32.61
N ILE A 31 6.77 -38.27 31.40
CA ILE A 31 7.18 -36.88 31.20
C ILE A 31 6.17 -35.94 31.87
N THR A 32 4.88 -36.17 31.66
CA THR A 32 3.82 -35.37 32.26
C THR A 32 3.78 -35.51 33.78
N LEU A 33 3.92 -36.72 34.32
CA LEU A 33 3.97 -36.94 35.77
C LEU A 33 5.17 -36.23 36.43
N LYS A 34 6.36 -36.29 35.79
CA LYS A 34 7.55 -35.56 36.24
C LYS A 34 7.33 -34.05 36.21
N ALA A 35 6.71 -33.53 35.17
CA ALA A 35 6.42 -32.11 35.04
C ALA A 35 5.40 -31.64 36.10
N LEU A 36 4.38 -32.44 36.41
CA LEU A 36 3.42 -32.17 37.49
C LEU A 36 4.10 -32.10 38.86
N GLU A 37 4.98 -33.06 39.20
CA GLU A 37 5.72 -33.04 40.46
C GLU A 37 6.69 -31.84 40.59
N LYS A 38 7.18 -31.33 39.45
CA LYS A 38 8.06 -30.15 39.39
C LYS A 38 7.32 -28.83 39.25
N ASN A 39 5.98 -28.83 39.25
CA ASN A 39 5.13 -27.65 38.97
C ASN A 39 5.43 -26.97 37.62
N GLN A 40 5.93 -27.73 36.64
CA GLN A 40 6.26 -27.24 35.30
C GLN A 40 5.00 -27.21 34.42
N PHE A 41 3.96 -26.49 34.83
CA PHE A 41 2.68 -26.45 34.08
C PHE A 41 2.81 -25.86 32.68
N ASN A 42 3.86 -25.06 32.42
CA ASN A 42 4.15 -24.47 31.11
C ASN A 42 4.54 -25.49 30.04
N THR A 43 5.04 -26.67 30.43
CA THR A 43 5.45 -27.73 29.49
C THR A 43 4.35 -28.75 29.24
N LEU A 44 3.18 -28.54 29.84
CA LEU A 44 2.03 -29.43 29.75
C LEU A 44 1.00 -28.88 28.74
N PRO A 45 0.09 -29.74 28.22
CA PRO A 45 -1.04 -29.31 27.40
C PRO A 45 -1.97 -28.32 28.15
N SER A 46 -3.05 -27.87 27.49
CA SER A 46 -3.94 -26.84 28.04
C SER A 46 -4.43 -27.12 29.47
N GLY A 47 -4.75 -26.06 30.22
CA GLY A 47 -5.09 -26.14 31.66
C GLY A 47 -6.20 -27.15 32.00
N THR A 48 -7.14 -27.39 31.10
CA THR A 48 -8.20 -28.40 31.25
C THR A 48 -7.65 -29.83 31.33
N TYR A 49 -6.62 -30.15 30.55
CA TYR A 49 -5.95 -31.46 30.61
C TYR A 49 -5.17 -31.62 31.93
N ILE A 50 -4.52 -30.56 32.39
CA ILE A 50 -3.77 -30.57 33.66
C ILE A 50 -4.69 -30.89 34.84
N GLN A 51 -5.90 -30.32 34.87
CA GLN A 51 -6.91 -30.64 35.89
C GLN A 51 -7.28 -32.13 35.86
N GLY A 52 -7.48 -32.70 34.67
CA GLY A 52 -7.74 -34.13 34.50
C GLY A 52 -6.60 -35.00 35.03
N PHE A 53 -5.35 -34.66 34.70
CA PHE A 53 -4.18 -35.40 35.17
C PHE A 53 -4.02 -35.34 36.69
N ILE A 54 -4.24 -34.17 37.30
CA ILE A 54 -4.16 -34.00 38.76
C ILE A 54 -5.26 -34.77 39.46
N LYS A 55 -6.48 -34.79 38.92
CA LYS A 55 -7.59 -35.59 39.45
C LYS A 55 -7.25 -37.08 39.43
N ASN A 56 -6.79 -37.59 38.29
CA ASN A 56 -6.43 -39.01 38.14
C ASN A 56 -5.23 -39.39 39.02
N TYR A 57 -4.23 -38.52 39.13
CA TYR A 57 -3.09 -38.72 40.03
C TYR A 57 -3.57 -38.77 41.49
N ALA A 58 -4.35 -37.78 41.95
CA ALA A 58 -4.89 -37.72 43.30
C ALA A 58 -5.64 -39.02 43.68
N GLN A 59 -6.50 -39.51 42.77
CA GLN A 59 -7.23 -40.76 42.96
C GLN A 59 -6.29 -41.96 43.11
N ALA A 60 -5.26 -42.07 42.25
CA ALA A 60 -4.30 -43.18 42.31
C ALA A 60 -3.48 -43.22 43.60
N VAL A 61 -3.20 -42.07 44.23
CA VAL A 61 -2.50 -41.99 45.52
C VAL A 61 -3.42 -41.88 46.74
N ARG A 62 -4.75 -41.96 46.54
CA ARG A 62 -5.80 -41.81 47.56
C ARG A 62 -5.77 -40.47 48.30
N LEU A 63 -5.50 -39.39 47.56
CA LEU A 63 -5.78 -38.03 48.00
C LEU A 63 -7.20 -37.63 47.63
N ASP A 64 -7.79 -36.70 48.39
CA ASP A 64 -9.07 -36.09 48.05
C ASP A 64 -8.92 -35.25 46.76
N PRO A 65 -9.58 -35.62 45.65
CA PRO A 65 -9.43 -34.92 44.38
C PRO A 65 -9.93 -33.47 44.44
N ALA A 66 -10.96 -33.17 45.22
CA ALA A 66 -11.53 -31.83 45.31
C ALA A 66 -10.55 -30.86 46.00
N LYS A 67 -9.98 -31.28 47.13
CA LYS A 67 -8.95 -30.50 47.84
C LYS A 67 -7.68 -30.34 47.00
N THR A 68 -7.27 -31.41 46.32
CA THR A 68 -6.07 -31.41 45.47
C THR A 68 -6.23 -30.44 44.28
N LEU A 69 -7.42 -30.41 43.66
CA LEU A 69 -7.75 -29.44 42.61
C LEU A 69 -7.84 -27.99 43.12
N ALA A 70 -8.32 -27.76 44.33
CA ALA A 70 -8.34 -26.42 44.93
C ALA A 70 -6.92 -25.87 45.13
N VAL A 71 -6.00 -26.71 45.61
CA VAL A 71 -4.57 -26.34 45.73
C VAL A 71 -3.95 -26.12 44.36
N PHE A 72 -4.28 -26.96 43.37
CA PHE A 72 -3.85 -26.74 41.99
C PHE A 72 -4.32 -25.40 41.44
N LYS A 73 -5.60 -25.03 41.59
CA LYS A 73 -6.12 -23.75 41.08
C LYS A 73 -5.34 -22.56 41.67
N ARG A 74 -5.11 -22.55 42.99
CA ARG A 74 -4.29 -21.54 43.65
C ARG A 74 -2.88 -21.44 43.06
N ASP A 75 -2.22 -22.58 42.87
CA ASP A 75 -0.84 -22.62 42.37
C ASP A 75 -0.78 -22.30 40.87
N TYR A 76 -1.73 -22.80 40.08
CA TYR A 76 -1.84 -22.57 38.65
C TYR A 76 -2.18 -21.13 38.33
N ASP A 77 -3.13 -20.51 39.04
CA ASP A 77 -3.50 -19.10 38.87
C ASP A 77 -2.34 -18.17 39.24
N ARG A 78 -1.50 -18.53 40.23
CA ARG A 78 -0.28 -17.77 40.52
C ARG A 78 0.75 -17.83 39.37
N HIS A 79 0.86 -18.96 38.68
CA HIS A 79 1.78 -19.14 37.55
C HIS A 79 1.20 -18.58 36.24
N GLN A 80 -0.12 -18.72 36.04
CA GLN A 80 -0.86 -18.11 34.95
C GLN A 80 -0.93 -16.61 35.11
N SER A 81 -1.12 -16.03 36.30
CA SER A 81 -1.21 -14.58 36.51
C SER A 81 0.07 -13.82 36.13
N LYS A 82 1.23 -14.49 36.13
CA LYS A 82 2.46 -13.98 35.47
C LYS A 82 2.41 -13.98 33.93
N LYS A 83 1.39 -14.58 33.36
CA LYS A 83 1.11 -14.87 31.94
C LYS A 83 -0.33 -14.47 31.51
N ILE A 84 -1.22 -13.95 32.39
CA ILE A 84 -2.58 -13.39 32.06
C ILE A 84 -2.44 -12.00 31.46
N LEU A 85 -1.50 -11.97 30.56
CA LEU A 85 -1.07 -10.85 29.80
C LEU A 85 -0.71 -11.61 28.53
N PRO A 86 -1.73 -12.08 27.76
CA PRO A 86 -1.45 -12.59 26.44
C PRO A 86 -0.62 -11.50 25.76
N GLN A 87 0.43 -11.88 25.05
CA GLN A 87 1.35 -10.89 24.47
C GLN A 87 0.63 -9.93 23.47
N GLY A 88 -0.64 -10.19 23.15
CA GLY A 88 -1.58 -9.29 22.45
C GLY A 88 -2.60 -8.49 23.29
N LEU A 89 -2.67 -8.64 24.63
CA LEU A 89 -3.44 -7.76 25.53
C LEU A 89 -2.54 -7.04 26.57
N THR A 90 -1.23 -7.32 26.58
CA THR A 90 -0.21 -6.53 27.29
C THR A 90 0.20 -5.27 26.58
N GLN A 91 -0.04 -5.23 25.27
CA GLN A 91 0.11 -3.98 24.56
C GLN A 91 -0.96 -3.07 25.17
N PRO A 92 -0.59 -1.89 25.71
CA PRO A 92 -1.57 -0.87 26.02
C PRO A 92 -2.52 -0.81 24.82
N LEU A 93 -3.84 -0.75 25.05
CA LEU A 93 -4.83 -0.42 24.02
C LEU A 93 -4.62 1.00 23.44
N ASN A 94 -3.46 1.59 23.72
CA ASN A 94 -2.98 2.91 23.39
C ASN A 94 -1.53 2.87 22.83
N GLN A 95 -1.02 1.70 22.45
CA GLN A 95 0.02 1.67 21.42
C GLN A 95 -0.73 1.81 20.11
N PRO A 96 -0.62 2.94 19.38
CA PRO A 96 -1.22 3.01 18.07
C PRO A 96 -0.71 1.80 17.30
N PHE A 97 -1.61 1.00 16.72
CA PHE A 97 -1.28 -0.08 15.77
C PHE A 97 -0.35 0.42 14.64
N PHE A 98 -0.17 1.74 14.54
CA PHE A 98 0.79 2.49 13.76
C PHE A 98 1.84 3.18 14.64
N ALA A 99 2.69 2.44 15.35
CA ALA A 99 3.89 3.00 16.01
C ALA A 99 5.04 3.22 15.01
N SER A 100 4.75 3.53 13.75
CA SER A 100 5.76 4.13 12.87
C SER A 100 5.93 5.56 13.33
N ALA A 101 7.19 5.96 13.59
CA ALA A 101 7.57 7.34 13.88
C ALA A 101 6.70 8.28 13.04
N PRO A 102 5.86 9.14 13.63
CA PRO A 102 4.80 9.84 12.91
C PRO A 102 5.33 10.59 11.69
N GLY A 103 6.58 11.07 11.76
CA GLY A 103 7.29 11.69 10.63
C GLY A 103 7.51 10.78 9.41
N ARG A 104 7.74 9.47 9.57
CA ARG A 104 8.02 8.56 8.44
C ARG A 104 6.76 8.26 7.63
N ASN A 105 5.62 8.03 8.28
CA ASN A 105 4.36 7.84 7.57
C ASN A 105 3.90 9.14 6.91
N LEU A 106 4.09 10.28 7.59
CA LEU A 106 3.76 11.59 7.04
C LEU A 106 4.63 11.90 5.81
N LEU A 107 5.93 11.58 5.88
CA LEU A 107 6.85 11.71 4.75
C LEU A 107 6.45 10.80 3.59
N ALA A 108 6.13 9.53 3.86
CA ALA A 108 5.67 8.60 2.83
C ALA A 108 4.36 9.08 2.17
N ALA A 109 3.39 9.53 2.97
CA ALA A 109 2.14 10.09 2.47
C ALA A 109 2.38 11.38 1.65
N ALA A 110 3.28 12.26 2.10
CA ALA A 110 3.65 13.46 1.38
C ALA A 110 4.33 13.14 0.05
N ILE A 111 5.22 12.15 0.00
CA ILE A 111 5.86 11.68 -1.24
C ILE A 111 4.81 11.13 -2.20
N ILE A 112 3.90 10.29 -1.74
CA ILE A 112 2.80 9.74 -2.56
C ILE A 112 1.93 10.87 -3.11
N LEU A 113 1.57 11.84 -2.27
CA LEU A 113 0.77 13.00 -2.67
C LEU A 113 1.51 13.88 -3.67
N LEU A 114 2.83 14.05 -3.51
CA LEU A 114 3.67 14.81 -4.45
C LEU A 114 3.79 14.09 -5.80
N ILE A 115 3.95 12.77 -5.80
CA ILE A 115 3.93 11.95 -7.04
C ILE A 115 2.58 12.08 -7.74
N LEU A 116 1.48 11.97 -7.00
CA LEU A 116 0.13 12.11 -7.54
C LEU A 116 -0.10 13.52 -8.10
N ALA A 117 0.28 14.57 -7.36
CA ALA A 117 0.19 15.95 -7.80
C ALA A 117 1.04 16.21 -9.04
N GLY A 118 2.28 15.72 -9.07
CA GLY A 118 3.18 15.81 -10.22
C GLY A 118 2.61 15.12 -11.45
N TYR A 119 2.02 13.93 -11.29
CA TYR A 119 1.33 13.22 -12.36
C TYR A 119 0.12 13.98 -12.90
N LEU A 120 -0.71 14.54 -12.01
CA LEU A 120 -1.86 15.37 -12.40
C LEU A 120 -1.41 16.64 -13.13
N ILE A 121 -0.41 17.35 -12.61
CA ILE A 121 0.16 18.54 -13.25
C ILE A 121 0.70 18.18 -14.63
N PHE A 122 1.49 17.11 -14.75
CA PHE A 122 2.02 16.65 -16.04
C PHE A 122 0.91 16.32 -17.04
N THR A 123 -0.14 15.64 -16.58
CA THR A 123 -1.30 15.30 -17.41
C THR A 123 -2.05 16.55 -17.86
N LEU A 124 -2.26 17.52 -16.97
CA LEU A 124 -2.89 18.79 -17.29
C LEU A 124 -2.02 19.59 -18.27
N LEU A 125 -0.71 19.70 -18.04
CA LEU A 125 0.20 20.39 -18.95
C LEU A 125 0.21 19.78 -20.36
N LYS A 126 0.13 18.45 -20.48
CA LYS A 126 -0.05 17.77 -21.77
C LYS A 126 -1.39 18.09 -22.42
N LEU A 127 -2.47 18.17 -21.65
CA LEU A 127 -3.81 18.47 -22.15
C LEU A 127 -3.95 19.92 -22.66
N TYR A 128 -3.14 20.83 -22.13
CA TYR A 128 -3.16 22.27 -22.42
C TYR A 128 -2.11 22.75 -23.42
N GLN A 129 -1.43 21.85 -24.15
CA GLN A 129 -0.48 22.28 -25.19
C GLN A 129 -1.20 22.93 -26.39
N PRO A 130 -0.67 24.03 -26.95
CA PRO A 130 -1.23 24.65 -28.14
C PRO A 130 -1.06 23.74 -29.37
N PRO A 131 -2.01 23.73 -30.31
CA PRO A 131 -2.02 22.79 -31.43
C PRO A 131 -0.80 23.00 -32.34
N PRO A 132 -0.08 21.93 -32.77
CA PRO A 132 1.04 21.99 -33.75
C PRO A 132 0.69 22.90 -34.92
N LEU A 133 1.62 23.75 -35.36
CA LEU A 133 1.51 24.53 -36.59
C LEU A 133 2.87 24.51 -37.25
N ILE A 134 2.92 23.90 -38.42
CA ILE A 134 4.12 23.75 -39.24
C ILE A 134 3.80 24.31 -40.61
N ILE A 135 4.56 25.32 -41.04
CA ILE A 135 4.45 25.89 -42.39
C ILE A 135 5.54 25.24 -43.24
N THR A 136 5.13 24.47 -44.24
CA THR A 136 6.02 23.79 -45.18
C THR A 136 6.43 24.73 -46.30
N GLN A 137 5.50 25.57 -46.77
CA GLN A 137 5.74 26.58 -47.80
C GLN A 137 4.83 27.80 -47.57
N PRO A 138 5.30 29.02 -47.87
CA PRO A 138 6.69 29.36 -48.19
C PRO A 138 7.62 29.32 -46.95
N GLN A 139 8.93 29.26 -47.18
CA GLN A 139 9.94 29.40 -46.12
C GLN A 139 10.14 30.88 -45.74
N GLU A 140 10.83 31.13 -44.61
CA GLU A 140 11.12 32.50 -44.17
C GLU A 140 11.94 33.25 -45.22
N ALA A 141 11.54 34.49 -45.54
CA ALA A 141 12.19 35.36 -46.50
C ALA A 141 12.35 34.73 -47.91
N GLN A 142 11.51 33.75 -48.25
CA GLN A 142 11.53 33.15 -49.58
C GLN A 142 11.00 34.13 -50.61
N GLU A 143 11.71 34.25 -51.73
CA GLU A 143 11.22 34.94 -52.92
C GLU A 143 10.23 34.05 -53.67
N VAL A 144 9.02 34.56 -53.92
CA VAL A 144 7.94 33.85 -54.61
C VAL A 144 7.18 34.79 -55.53
N THR A 145 6.54 34.23 -56.55
CA THR A 145 5.66 35.00 -57.44
C THR A 145 4.21 34.88 -56.97
N SER A 146 3.40 35.91 -57.22
CA SER A 146 1.95 35.89 -56.93
C SER A 146 1.20 35.06 -57.97
N PRO A 147 0.25 34.18 -57.59
CA PRO A 147 -0.24 33.92 -56.24
C PRO A 147 0.69 32.98 -55.44
N VAL A 148 0.87 33.29 -54.14
CA VAL A 148 1.73 32.51 -53.25
C VAL A 148 1.00 31.26 -52.78
N LEU A 149 1.58 30.09 -53.06
CA LEU A 149 1.10 28.82 -52.54
C LEU A 149 1.55 28.64 -51.09
N ILE A 150 0.59 28.48 -50.20
CA ILE A 150 0.79 28.31 -48.78
C ILE A 150 0.38 26.89 -48.40
N LYS A 151 1.31 26.15 -47.81
CA LYS A 151 1.11 24.77 -47.36
C LYS A 151 1.64 24.58 -45.97
N GLY A 152 0.91 23.80 -45.18
CA GLY A 152 1.34 23.43 -43.86
C GLY A 152 0.51 22.32 -43.26
N LYS A 153 0.79 22.05 -41.99
CA LYS A 153 0.09 21.05 -41.21
C LYS A 153 -0.16 21.57 -39.79
N THR A 154 -1.35 21.33 -39.30
CA THR A 154 -1.77 21.60 -37.92
C THR A 154 -2.52 20.40 -37.36
N ASP A 155 -2.98 20.51 -36.13
CA ASP A 155 -3.96 19.57 -35.56
C ASP A 155 -5.27 19.61 -36.36
N ARG A 156 -5.87 18.43 -36.60
CA ARG A 156 -7.12 18.26 -37.37
C ARG A 156 -8.34 18.92 -36.73
N ASP A 157 -8.30 19.06 -35.40
CA ASP A 157 -9.39 19.65 -34.61
C ASP A 157 -9.16 21.15 -34.33
N ALA A 158 -8.17 21.77 -34.97
CA ALA A 158 -7.89 23.20 -34.85
C ALA A 158 -8.60 24.01 -35.93
N SER A 159 -8.93 25.26 -35.62
CA SER A 159 -9.26 26.27 -36.61
C SER A 159 -7.99 27.03 -36.99
N LEU A 160 -7.75 27.24 -38.28
CA LEU A 160 -6.63 28.02 -38.80
C LEU A 160 -7.14 29.31 -39.42
N THR A 161 -6.55 30.43 -39.05
CA THR A 161 -6.72 31.71 -39.76
C THR A 161 -5.40 32.19 -40.34
N LEU A 162 -5.48 32.81 -41.51
CA LEU A 162 -4.40 33.51 -42.19
C LEU A 162 -4.83 34.96 -42.40
N ASN A 163 -4.12 35.93 -41.80
CA ASN A 163 -4.47 37.35 -41.85
C ASN A 163 -5.97 37.58 -41.54
N ASP A 164 -6.43 36.96 -40.44
CA ASP A 164 -7.81 36.94 -39.95
C ASP A 164 -8.87 36.25 -40.84
N LYS A 165 -8.47 35.63 -41.95
CA LYS A 165 -9.35 34.83 -42.81
C LYS A 165 -9.23 33.35 -42.49
N THR A 166 -10.35 32.65 -42.30
CA THR A 166 -10.36 31.20 -42.04
C THR A 166 -9.84 30.41 -43.23
N VAL A 167 -8.95 29.45 -42.96
CA VAL A 167 -8.41 28.49 -43.93
C VAL A 167 -8.95 27.11 -43.59
N ASN A 168 -9.52 26.43 -44.58
CA ASN A 168 -10.05 25.09 -44.40
C ASN A 168 -8.91 24.07 -44.26
N LEU A 169 -9.08 23.13 -43.33
CA LEU A 169 -8.16 22.01 -43.13
C LEU A 169 -8.67 20.75 -43.82
N GLU A 170 -7.74 19.95 -44.32
CA GLU A 170 -7.98 18.59 -44.76
C GLU A 170 -8.16 17.64 -43.55
N PRO A 171 -8.78 16.45 -43.72
CA PRO A 171 -9.05 15.52 -42.61
C PRO A 171 -7.80 15.06 -41.82
N ASP A 172 -6.63 15.15 -42.43
CA ASP A 172 -5.36 14.79 -41.82
C ASP A 172 -4.62 15.98 -41.17
N GLY A 173 -5.25 17.16 -41.15
CA GLY A 173 -4.74 18.42 -40.61
C GLY A 173 -3.82 19.20 -41.56
N GLN A 174 -3.62 18.72 -42.79
CA GLN A 174 -2.93 19.51 -43.81
C GLN A 174 -3.82 20.64 -44.31
N PHE A 175 -3.20 21.69 -44.84
CA PHE A 175 -3.92 22.75 -45.52
C PHE A 175 -3.12 23.25 -46.70
N THR A 176 -3.85 23.63 -47.74
CA THR A 176 -3.32 24.28 -48.92
C THR A 176 -4.20 25.49 -49.21
N THR A 177 -3.62 26.67 -49.28
CA THR A 177 -4.31 27.89 -49.68
C THR A 177 -3.42 28.74 -50.58
N ILE A 178 -4.04 29.63 -51.34
CA ILE A 178 -3.34 30.58 -52.20
C ILE A 178 -3.59 32.00 -51.69
N TYR A 179 -2.54 32.80 -51.65
CA TYR A 179 -2.64 34.20 -51.26
C TYR A 179 -2.15 35.09 -52.40
N SER A 180 -3.05 35.90 -52.95
CA SER A 180 -2.75 36.82 -54.05
C SER A 180 -2.60 38.23 -53.51
N THR A 181 -1.44 38.85 -53.76
CA THR A 181 -1.21 40.27 -53.48
C THR A 181 -0.25 40.86 -54.53
N GLN A 182 -0.10 42.19 -54.54
CA GLN A 182 0.83 42.91 -55.40
C GLN A 182 2.28 42.79 -54.88
N SER A 183 3.26 43.05 -55.76
CA SER A 183 4.70 42.97 -55.46
C SER A 183 5.09 43.75 -54.20
N GLY A 184 5.96 43.18 -53.38
CA GLY A 184 6.36 43.76 -52.10
C GLY A 184 6.68 42.68 -51.05
N THR A 185 6.98 43.11 -49.82
CA THR A 185 7.13 42.18 -48.69
C THR A 185 5.75 41.84 -48.12
N LEU A 186 5.40 40.56 -48.12
CA LEU A 186 4.15 40.03 -47.57
C LEU A 186 4.39 39.44 -46.19
N GLU A 187 3.60 39.89 -45.22
CA GLU A 187 3.51 39.31 -43.88
C GLU A 187 2.31 38.35 -43.81
N LEU A 188 2.60 37.08 -43.53
CA LEU A 188 1.61 36.02 -43.35
C LEU A 188 1.49 35.71 -41.86
N ASN A 189 0.41 36.17 -41.23
CA ASN A 189 0.09 35.86 -39.85
C ASN A 189 -0.82 34.64 -39.78
N PHE A 190 -0.26 33.53 -39.30
CA PHE A 190 -0.96 32.28 -39.09
C PHE A 190 -1.36 32.15 -37.63
N LYS A 191 -2.64 31.89 -37.37
CA LYS A 191 -3.14 31.59 -36.03
C LYS A 191 -3.92 30.29 -36.03
N THR A 192 -3.45 29.32 -35.26
CA THR A 192 -4.21 28.09 -34.99
C THR A 192 -4.86 28.18 -33.64
N THR A 193 -6.12 27.74 -33.52
CA THR A 193 -6.86 27.67 -32.26
C THR A 193 -7.51 26.31 -32.11
N SER A 194 -7.20 25.57 -31.05
CA SER A 194 -7.81 24.27 -30.77
C SER A 194 -9.25 24.42 -30.28
N ARG A 195 -10.04 23.35 -30.35
CA ARG A 195 -11.40 23.29 -29.77
C ARG A 195 -11.48 23.74 -28.30
N ARG A 196 -10.39 23.59 -27.53
CA ARG A 196 -10.31 24.00 -26.12
C ARG A 196 -9.87 25.45 -25.92
N GLY A 197 -9.83 26.25 -26.99
CA GLY A 197 -9.48 27.67 -26.96
C GLY A 197 -7.98 27.96 -26.78
N LYS A 198 -7.10 26.99 -27.06
CA LYS A 198 -5.64 27.21 -27.01
C LYS A 198 -5.13 27.61 -28.38
N SER A 199 -4.40 28.71 -28.45
CA SER A 199 -3.91 29.25 -29.71
C SER A 199 -2.39 29.25 -29.81
N ARG A 200 -1.89 29.11 -31.04
CA ARG A 200 -0.52 29.44 -31.42
C ARG A 200 -0.57 30.41 -32.59
N GLU A 201 0.30 31.40 -32.57
CA GLU A 201 0.52 32.34 -33.65
C GLU A 201 1.93 32.14 -34.23
N LEU A 202 2.06 32.29 -35.54
CA LEU A 202 3.32 32.23 -36.27
C LEU A 202 3.26 33.23 -37.41
N VAL A 203 4.30 34.07 -37.52
CA VAL A 203 4.44 35.03 -38.62
C VAL A 203 5.48 34.52 -39.60
N ARG A 204 5.21 34.62 -40.90
CA ARG A 204 6.16 34.37 -41.98
C ARG A 204 6.28 35.59 -42.87
N HIS A 205 7.51 36.01 -43.15
CA HIS A 205 7.79 37.04 -44.14
C HIS A 205 8.16 36.42 -45.47
N VAL A 206 7.61 36.96 -46.55
CA VAL A 206 7.77 36.43 -47.90
C VAL A 206 7.98 37.60 -48.85
N ILE A 207 8.91 37.49 -49.79
CA ILE A 207 9.22 38.57 -50.74
C ILE A 207 8.55 38.23 -52.06
N ILE A 208 7.66 39.10 -52.53
CA ILE A 208 6.98 38.90 -53.80
C ILE A 208 7.74 39.58 -54.91
N VAL A 209 8.33 38.75 -55.76
CA VAL A 209 9.01 39.15 -56.99
C VAL A 209 8.01 39.16 -58.16
N GLN A 210 8.24 40.06 -59.11
CA GLN A 210 7.41 40.21 -60.31
C GLN A 210 7.67 39.10 -61.33
#